data_AF-A0A2W5Q3X2-F1
#
_entry.id   AF-A0A2W5Q3X2-F1
#
_cell.length_a   1.000
_cell.length_b   1.000
_cell.length_c   1.000
_cell.angle_alpha   90.00
_cell.angle_beta   90.00
_cell.angle_gamma   90.00
#
_symmetry.space_group_name_H-M   'P 1'
#
loop_
_entity.id
_entity.type
_entity.pdbx_description
1 polymer ?
#
loop_
_entity_poly.entity_id
_entity_poly.type
_entity_poly.pdbx_seq_one_letter_code
_entity_poly.pdbx_strand_id
1 'polypeptide(L)'
;MIMSEGFTFWNFLLDLLTIFMFVMWIWLLITIYADLFRRHDVSGFGKVIWVVVLLLLPFLGVFAYLLTQGGGMAERAQARTAEARDELRKFVGYSTADELEKLGKLKADGTITEAEYSRLRARLL
;
A
#
# COMPACT_ATOMS: atom_id res chain seq x y z
N MET A 1 14.76 10.36 -49.03
CA MET A 1 15.06 11.66 -48.38
C MET A 1 14.59 11.54 -46.94
N ILE A 2 15.39 10.91 -46.08
CA ILE A 2 15.09 10.81 -44.64
C ILE A 2 15.75 12.05 -44.04
N MET A 3 14.92 12.91 -43.48
CA MET A 3 15.18 14.31 -43.19
C MET A 3 16.50 14.52 -42.46
N SER A 4 17.34 15.40 -43.00
CA SER A 4 18.42 16.04 -42.24
C SER A 4 17.78 17.04 -41.27
N GLU A 5 17.16 16.52 -40.21
CA GLU A 5 16.77 17.30 -39.05
C GLU A 5 18.09 17.78 -38.41
N GLY A 6 18.47 19.04 -38.65
CA GLY A 6 19.60 19.63 -37.95
C GLY A 6 19.37 19.51 -36.44
N PHE A 7 20.45 19.35 -35.67
CA PHE A 7 20.36 19.34 -34.21
C PHE A 7 19.85 20.71 -33.74
N THR A 8 18.54 20.80 -33.52
CA THR A 8 17.87 21.96 -32.95
C THR A 8 17.48 21.63 -31.51
N PHE A 9 17.42 22.65 -30.66
CA PHE A 9 16.96 22.48 -29.27
C PHE A 9 15.58 21.81 -29.19
N TRP A 10 14.69 22.12 -30.13
CA TRP A 10 13.36 21.50 -30.19
C TRP A 10 13.41 20.03 -30.56
N ASN A 11 14.22 19.63 -31.55
CA ASN A 11 14.39 18.23 -31.90
C ASN A 11 15.01 17.44 -30.75
N PHE A 12 16.02 18.01 -30.07
CA PHE A 12 16.59 17.39 -28.87
C PHE A 12 15.55 17.18 -27.76
N LEU A 13 14.69 18.17 -27.50
CA LEU A 13 13.65 18.05 -26.48
C LEU A 13 12.60 16.99 -26.86
N LEU A 14 12.21 16.94 -28.14
CA LEU A 14 11.28 15.94 -28.66
C LEU A 14 11.86 14.53 -28.62
N ASP A 15 13.15 14.36 -28.94
CA ASP A 15 13.86 13.09 -28.85
C ASP A 15 13.93 12.61 -27.39
N LEU A 16 14.28 13.51 -26.46
CA LEU A 16 14.30 13.22 -25.03
C LEU A 16 12.90 12.81 -24.53
N LEU A 17 11.86 13.53 -24.93
CA LEU A 17 10.47 13.20 -24.58
C LEU A 17 10.07 11.84 -25.15
N THR A 18 10.46 11.54 -26.38
CA THR A 18 10.15 10.26 -27.04
C THR A 18 10.83 9.09 -26.32
N ILE A 19 12.10 9.24 -25.95
CA ILE A 19 12.84 8.23 -25.17
C ILE A 19 12.19 8.07 -23.79
N PHE A 20 11.87 9.17 -23.10
CA PHE A 20 11.19 9.14 -21.81
C PHE A 20 9.86 8.39 -21.91
N MET A 21 9.04 8.70 -22.93
CA MET A 21 7.76 8.05 -23.16
C MET A 21 7.91 6.55 -23.46
N PHE A 22 8.93 6.17 -24.22
CA PHE A 22 9.26 4.77 -24.48
C PHE A 22 9.67 4.01 -23.20
N VAL A 23 10.52 4.62 -22.37
CA VAL A 23 10.92 4.03 -21.07
C VAL A 23 9.71 3.91 -20.15
N MET A 24 8.90 4.97 -20.02
CA MET A 24 7.66 4.98 -19.24
C MET A 24 6.69 3.90 -19.71
N TRP A 25 6.59 3.68 -21.02
CA TRP A 25 5.74 2.67 -21.61
C TRP A 25 6.16 1.24 -21.23
N ILE A 26 7.46 0.92 -21.35
CA ILE A 26 7.99 -0.38 -20.92
C ILE A 26 7.80 -0.55 -19.41
N TRP A 27 8.06 0.52 -18.64
CA TRP A 27 7.91 0.50 -17.19
C TRP A 27 6.46 0.22 -16.76
N LEU A 28 5.47 0.82 -17.44
CA LEU A 28 4.06 0.54 -17.23
C LEU A 28 3.71 -0.92 -17.54
N LEU A 29 4.18 -1.46 -18.67
CA LEU A 29 3.96 -2.86 -19.01
C LEU A 29 4.52 -3.79 -17.92
N ILE A 30 5.79 -3.60 -17.51
CA ILE A 30 6.41 -4.40 -16.45
C ILE A 30 5.61 -4.31 -15.14
N THR A 31 5.15 -3.11 -14.78
CA THR A 31 4.37 -2.89 -13.55
C THR A 31 3.04 -3.65 -13.58
N ILE A 32 2.34 -3.62 -14.72
CA ILE A 32 1.07 -4.34 -14.90
C ILE A 32 1.29 -5.85 -14.90
N TYR A 33 2.34 -6.33 -15.59
CA TYR A 33 2.71 -7.74 -15.54
C TYR A 33 3.01 -8.18 -14.11
N ALA A 34 3.84 -7.44 -13.37
CA ALA A 34 4.18 -7.75 -11.98
C ALA A 34 2.95 -7.78 -11.08
N ASP A 35 2.02 -6.82 -11.22
CA ASP A 35 0.76 -6.80 -10.48
C ASP A 35 -0.12 -8.01 -10.81
N LEU A 36 -0.27 -8.34 -12.10
CA LEU A 36 -1.03 -9.50 -12.58
C LEU A 36 -0.47 -10.82 -12.02
N PHE A 37 0.86 -10.96 -11.96
CA PHE A 37 1.48 -12.17 -11.40
C PHE A 37 1.35 -12.24 -9.88
N ARG A 38 1.42 -11.11 -9.17
CA ARG A 38 1.25 -11.03 -7.70
C ARG A 38 -0.19 -11.32 -7.25
N ARG A 39 -1.16 -11.13 -8.14
CA ARG A 39 -2.56 -11.47 -7.89
C ARG A 39 -2.78 -12.98 -7.85
N HIS A 40 -3.28 -13.46 -6.71
CA HIS A 40 -3.63 -14.88 -6.50
C HIS A 40 -5.08 -15.20 -6.87
N ASP A 41 -5.90 -14.18 -7.10
CA ASP A 41 -7.31 -14.28 -7.48
C ASP A 41 -7.52 -14.54 -8.98
N VAL A 42 -6.48 -14.35 -9.81
CA VAL A 42 -6.51 -14.64 -11.25
C VAL A 42 -5.90 -16.01 -11.52
N SER A 43 -6.65 -16.90 -12.17
CA SER A 43 -6.17 -18.23 -12.57
C SER A 43 -4.99 -18.14 -13.55
N GLY A 44 -4.12 -19.16 -13.57
CA GLY A 44 -2.95 -19.18 -14.46
C GLY A 44 -3.30 -18.98 -15.94
N PHE A 45 -4.42 -19.57 -16.40
CA PHE A 45 -4.93 -19.37 -17.75
C PHE A 45 -5.40 -17.92 -18.01
N GLY A 46 -6.05 -17.29 -17.02
CA GLY A 46 -6.41 -15.88 -17.10
C GLY A 46 -5.20 -14.97 -17.24
N LYS A 47 -4.09 -15.28 -16.56
CA LYS A 47 -2.83 -14.54 -16.69
C LYS A 47 -2.28 -14.61 -18.12
N VAL A 48 -2.33 -15.79 -18.77
CA VAL A 48 -1.88 -15.96 -20.16
C VAL A 48 -2.69 -15.11 -21.13
N ILE A 49 -4.02 -15.09 -21.00
CA ILE A 49 -4.89 -14.25 -21.84
C ILE A 49 -4.53 -12.77 -21.68
N TRP A 50 -4.36 -12.31 -20.44
CA TRP A 50 -3.98 -10.92 -20.16
C TRP A 50 -2.64 -10.56 -20.79
N VAL A 51 -1.66 -11.46 -20.75
CA VAL A 51 -0.37 -11.26 -21.40
C VAL A 51 -0.52 -11.08 -22.91
N VAL A 52 -1.30 -11.95 -23.56
CA VAL A 52 -1.54 -11.86 -25.00
C VAL A 52 -2.26 -10.56 -25.37
N VAL A 53 -3.28 -10.16 -24.59
CA VAL A 53 -4.02 -8.90 -24.81
C VAL A 53 -3.11 -7.69 -24.63
N LEU A 54 -2.30 -7.65 -23.57
CA LEU A 54 -1.36 -6.56 -23.31
C LEU A 54 -0.24 -6.50 -24.36
N LEU A 55 0.14 -7.62 -24.98
CA LEU A 55 1.16 -7.65 -26.03
C LEU A 55 0.60 -7.17 -27.38
N LEU A 56 -0.58 -7.65 -27.76
CA LEU A 56 -1.17 -7.36 -29.08
C LEU A 56 -1.88 -6.02 -29.13
N LEU A 57 -2.50 -5.61 -28.02
CA LEU A 57 -3.29 -4.39 -27.92
C LEU A 57 -2.90 -3.61 -26.67
N PRO A 58 -1.66 -3.10 -26.56
CA PRO A 58 -1.14 -2.63 -25.29
C PRO A 58 -1.91 -1.43 -24.73
N PHE A 59 -2.32 -0.45 -25.55
CA PHE A 59 -3.16 0.66 -25.06
C PHE A 59 -4.52 0.16 -24.55
N LEU A 60 -5.19 -0.68 -25.34
CA LEU A 60 -6.51 -1.22 -25.00
C LEU A 60 -6.43 -2.15 -23.78
N GLY A 61 -5.38 -2.97 -23.71
CA GLY A 61 -5.11 -3.91 -22.64
C GLY A 61 -4.81 -3.21 -21.33
N VAL A 62 -4.04 -2.11 -21.34
CA VAL A 62 -3.80 -1.29 -20.14
C VAL A 62 -5.12 -0.70 -19.64
N PHE A 63 -5.95 -0.12 -20.51
CA PHE A 63 -7.25 0.43 -20.09
C PHE A 63 -8.21 -0.65 -19.59
N ALA A 64 -8.32 -1.77 -20.30
CA ALA A 64 -9.14 -2.90 -19.88
C ALA A 64 -8.66 -3.47 -18.54
N TYR A 65 -7.34 -3.57 -18.33
CA TYR A 65 -6.76 -3.99 -17.06
C TYR A 65 -7.15 -3.02 -15.95
N LEU A 66 -6.93 -1.72 -16.12
CA LEU A 66 -7.30 -0.72 -15.12
C LEU A 66 -8.80 -0.71 -14.80
N LEU A 67 -9.67 -0.91 -15.78
CA LEU A 67 -11.13 -0.97 -15.56
C LEU A 67 -11.57 -2.23 -14.81
N THR A 68 -11.03 -3.39 -15.19
CA THR A 68 -11.41 -4.68 -14.59
C THR A 68 -10.70 -4.95 -13.27
N GLN A 69 -9.51 -4.37 -13.08
CA GLN A 69 -8.60 -4.69 -11.99
C GLN A 69 -8.30 -3.50 -11.05
N GLY A 70 -8.69 -2.28 -11.41
CA GLY A 70 -8.45 -1.06 -10.62
C GLY A 70 -9.32 -0.92 -9.37
N GLY A 71 -10.43 -1.65 -9.28
CA GLY A 71 -11.44 -1.51 -8.22
C GLY A 71 -10.96 -1.79 -6.79
N GLY A 72 -9.86 -2.54 -6.62
CA GLY A 72 -9.41 -2.96 -5.29
C GLY A 72 -8.58 -1.94 -4.50
N MET A 73 -8.24 -0.76 -5.06
CA MET A 73 -7.37 0.21 -4.39
C MET A 73 -8.06 0.90 -3.20
N ALA A 74 -9.33 1.29 -3.35
CA ALA A 74 -10.08 2.00 -2.31
C ALA A 74 -10.48 1.08 -1.14
N GLU A 75 -10.96 -0.13 -1.42
CA GLU A 75 -11.34 -1.11 -0.39
C GLU A 75 -10.14 -1.61 0.41
N ARG A 76 -9.00 -1.87 -0.25
CA ARG A 76 -7.79 -2.35 0.45
C ARG A 76 -7.11 -1.25 1.27
N ALA A 77 -7.21 0.01 0.86
CA ALA A 77 -6.72 1.14 1.66
C ALA A 77 -7.54 1.31 2.94
N GLN A 78 -8.88 1.15 2.86
CA GLN A 78 -9.74 1.19 4.05
C GLN A 78 -9.50 0.00 4.98
N ALA A 79 -9.38 -1.22 4.43
CA ALA A 79 -9.11 -2.42 5.23
C ALA A 79 -7.78 -2.34 5.99
N ARG A 80 -6.69 -1.89 5.33
CA ARG A 80 -5.38 -1.70 5.99
C ARG A 80 -5.39 -0.60 7.02
N THR A 81 -6.17 0.46 6.81
CA THR A 81 -6.31 1.54 7.80
C THR A 81 -7.11 1.06 9.02
N ALA A 82 -8.11 0.20 8.82
CA ALA A 82 -8.87 -0.41 9.91
C ALA A 82 -8.01 -1.39 10.73
N GLU A 83 -7.24 -2.27 10.08
CA GLU A 83 -6.31 -3.18 10.76
C GLU A 83 -5.22 -2.42 11.51
N ALA A 84 -4.60 -1.40 10.89
CA ALA A 84 -3.59 -0.57 11.56
C ALA A 84 -4.16 0.18 12.78
N ARG A 85 -5.42 0.64 12.71
CA ARG A 85 -6.11 1.25 13.87
C ARG A 85 -6.38 0.24 14.97
N ASP A 86 -6.71 -1.01 14.63
CA ASP A 86 -6.98 -2.06 15.61
C ASP A 86 -5.70 -2.56 16.28
N GLU A 87 -4.59 -2.65 15.54
CA GLU A 87 -3.26 -2.90 16.11
C GLU A 87 -2.81 -1.76 17.01
N LEU A 88 -2.92 -0.50 16.57
CA LEU A 88 -2.65 0.66 17.43
C LEU A 88 -3.54 0.65 18.68
N ARG A 89 -4.81 0.25 18.57
CA ARG A 89 -5.69 0.11 19.73
C ARG A 89 -5.28 -1.02 20.66
N LYS A 90 -4.67 -2.10 20.17
CA LYS A 90 -4.09 -3.15 21.04
C LYS A 90 -2.81 -2.71 21.73
N PHE A 91 -1.97 -1.92 21.07
CA PHE A 91 -0.74 -1.38 21.68
C PHE A 91 -1.00 -0.22 22.64
N VAL A 92 -1.98 0.65 22.35
CA VAL A 92 -2.44 1.74 23.23
C VAL A 92 -3.46 1.26 24.28
N GLY A 93 -4.04 0.07 24.05
CA GLY A 93 -5.07 -0.59 24.86
C GLY A 93 -4.56 -1.37 26.05
N TYR A 94 -3.26 -1.38 26.34
CA TYR A 94 -2.81 -1.32 27.74
C TYR A 94 -3.17 0.07 28.27
N SER A 95 -4.47 0.31 28.33
CA SER A 95 -5.05 1.57 28.76
C SER A 95 -4.73 1.71 30.23
N THR A 96 -4.32 2.90 30.63
CA THR A 96 -4.13 3.31 32.03
C THR A 96 -5.24 2.78 32.96
N ALA A 97 -6.46 2.59 32.45
CA ALA A 97 -7.58 1.97 33.17
C ALA A 97 -7.32 0.51 33.61
N ASP A 98 -6.77 -0.35 32.74
CA ASP A 98 -6.45 -1.74 33.07
C ASP A 98 -5.28 -1.83 34.06
N GLU A 99 -4.31 -0.92 33.93
CA GLU A 99 -3.20 -0.80 34.88
C GLU A 99 -3.69 -0.32 36.24
N LEU A 100 -4.64 0.63 36.29
CA LEU A 100 -5.31 1.09 37.51
C LEU A 100 -6.18 0.00 38.15
N GLU A 101 -6.87 -0.82 37.35
CA GLU A 101 -7.64 -1.96 37.85
C GLU A 101 -6.72 -3.01 38.48
N LYS A 102 -5.60 -3.34 37.82
CA LYS A 102 -4.58 -4.26 38.36
C LYS A 102 -3.92 -3.70 39.63
N LEU A 103 -3.65 -2.40 39.67
CA LEU A 103 -3.15 -1.71 40.87
C LEU A 103 -4.15 -1.81 42.04
N GLY A 104 -5.44 -1.69 41.75
CA GLY A 104 -6.53 -1.85 42.73
C GLY A 104 -6.60 -3.26 43.30
N LYS A 105 -6.43 -4.30 42.46
CA LYS A 105 -6.38 -5.70 42.90
C LYS A 105 -5.17 -5.96 43.81
N LEU A 106 -3.99 -5.47 43.47
CA LEU A 106 -2.78 -5.61 44.30
C LEU A 106 -2.92 -4.96 45.69
N LYS A 107 -3.66 -3.85 45.76
CA LYS A 107 -4.01 -3.22 47.04
C LYS A 107 -5.02 -4.05 47.82
N ALA A 108 -6.07 -4.56 47.16
CA ALA A 108 -7.09 -5.39 47.80
C ALA A 108 -6.52 -6.71 48.34
N ASP A 109 -5.54 -7.29 47.64
CA ASP A 109 -4.79 -8.48 48.06
C ASP A 109 -3.74 -8.17 49.15
N GLY A 110 -3.61 -6.92 49.59
CA GLY A 110 -2.68 -6.49 50.63
C GLY A 110 -1.20 -6.60 50.24
N THR A 111 -0.90 -6.77 48.94
CA THR A 111 0.46 -6.94 48.43
C THR A 111 1.24 -5.62 48.41
N ILE A 112 0.52 -4.49 48.37
CA ILE A 112 1.08 -3.13 48.43
C ILE A 112 0.36 -2.29 49.48
N THR A 113 1.09 -1.37 50.10
CA THR A 113 0.55 -0.45 51.10
C THR A 113 -0.21 0.71 50.47
N GLU A 114 -1.06 1.40 51.24
CA GLU A 114 -1.82 2.58 50.79
C GLU A 114 -0.91 3.69 50.21
N ALA A 115 0.27 3.87 50.82
CA ALA A 115 1.26 4.86 50.39
C ALA A 115 1.89 4.49 49.05
N GLU A 116 2.15 3.20 48.81
CA GLU A 116 2.69 2.68 47.55
C GLU A 116 1.65 2.73 46.43
N TYR A 117 0.40 2.36 46.73
CA TYR A 117 -0.73 2.47 45.81
C TYR A 117 -0.92 3.92 45.34
N SER A 118 -0.92 4.87 46.27
CA SER A 118 -1.09 6.30 45.95
C SER A 118 0.03 6.85 45.06
N ARG A 119 1.28 6.45 45.32
CA ARG A 119 2.44 6.84 44.49
C ARG A 119 2.38 6.25 43.08
N LEU A 120 2.02 4.98 42.95
CA LEU A 120 1.94 4.30 41.66
C LEU A 120 0.76 4.82 40.83
N ARG A 121 -0.39 5.08 41.47
CA ARG A 121 -1.56 5.69 40.83
C ARG A 121 -1.27 7.08 40.26
N ALA A 122 -0.49 7.90 40.97
CA ALA A 122 -0.08 9.23 40.51
C ALA A 122 0.94 9.22 39.37
N ARG A 123 1.60 8.08 39.11
CA ARG A 123 2.53 7.91 37.98
C ARG A 123 1.85 7.45 36.70
N LEU A 124 0.68 6.82 36.84
CA LEU A 124 -0.14 6.30 35.75
C LEU A 124 -1.10 7.37 35.20
N LEU A 125 -1.52 8.32 36.04
CA LEU A 125 -2.33 9.50 35.67
C LEU A 125 -1.46 10.63 35.11
#